data_AF-A0A7W1IDW1-F1
#
_entry.id   AF-A0A7W1IDW1-F1
#
_cell.length_a   1.000
_cell.length_b   1.000
_cell.length_c   1.000
_cell.angle_alpha   90.00
_cell.angle_beta   90.00
_cell.angle_gamma   90.00
#
_symmetry.space_group_name_H-M   'P 1'
#
loop_
_entity.id
_entity.type
_entity.pdbx_description
1 polymer ?
#
loop_
_entity_poly.entity_id
_entity_poly.type
_entity_poly.pdbx_seq_one_letter_code
_entity_poly.pdbx_strand_id
1 'polypeptide(L)'
;MARVDVIMPQMGESIAEGTLSRWIKKAGEEIKRDEPIFEISTDKVDAEIPAPVAGTLAEILVQEGETVAVQTVVARIETEVGATVPAAAQPVPEPATATAPPPVVIPAPVAAAAPMA
;
A
#
# COMPACT_ATOMS: atom_id res chain seq x y z
N MET A 1 -5.75 -22.38 -10.99
CA MET A 1 -6.62 -21.27 -10.58
C MET A 1 -5.81 -20.38 -9.66
N ALA A 2 -5.41 -19.20 -10.12
CA ALA A 2 -4.73 -18.23 -9.26
C ALA A 2 -5.78 -17.26 -8.70
N ARG A 3 -5.79 -17.03 -7.39
CA ARG A 3 -6.62 -16.00 -6.78
C ARG A 3 -5.77 -14.77 -6.52
N VAL A 4 -6.28 -13.64 -6.96
CA VAL A 4 -5.74 -12.32 -6.69
C VAL A 4 -6.63 -11.67 -5.65
N ASP A 5 -6.07 -11.42 -4.47
CA ASP A 5 -6.74 -10.63 -3.45
C ASP A 5 -6.74 -9.16 -3.90
N VAL A 6 -7.94 -8.59 -4.05
CA VAL A 6 -8.10 -7.16 -4.28
C VAL A 6 -8.05 -6.51 -2.91
N ILE A 7 -6.93 -5.85 -2.62
CA ILE A 7 -6.78 -5.02 -1.43
C ILE A 7 -7.18 -3.59 -1.75
N MET A 8 -7.78 -2.90 -0.78
CA MET A 8 -8.01 -1.47 -0.92
C MET A 8 -6.65 -0.75 -0.95
N PRO A 9 -6.29 -0.07 -2.05
CA PRO A 9 -5.04 0.66 -2.12
C PRO A 9 -5.04 1.81 -1.10
N GLN A 10 -3.85 2.23 -0.67
CA GLN A 10 -3.72 3.42 0.16
C GLN A 10 -4.12 4.65 -0.67
N MET A 11 -5.29 5.21 -0.36
CA MET A 11 -5.84 6.36 -1.07
C MET A 11 -5.41 7.65 -0.37
N GLY A 12 -4.10 7.96 -0.41
CA GLY A 12 -3.53 9.18 0.17
C GLY A 12 -3.02 9.05 1.61
N GLU A 13 -2.04 9.87 1.96
CA GLU A 13 -1.28 9.84 3.24
C GLU A 13 -2.11 10.10 4.52
N SER A 14 -3.42 10.31 4.44
CA SER A 14 -4.26 10.61 5.62
C SER A 14 -5.64 9.94 5.61
N ILE A 15 -5.94 9.06 4.65
CA ILE A 15 -7.24 8.36 4.57
C ILE A 15 -7.01 6.89 4.91
N ALA A 16 -7.50 6.48 6.07
CA ALA A 16 -7.31 5.12 6.60
C ALA A 16 -8.45 4.16 6.24
N GLU A 17 -9.56 4.64 5.71
CA GLU A 17 -10.75 3.86 5.41
C GLU A 17 -11.54 4.43 4.22
N GLY A 18 -12.31 3.58 3.57
CA GLY A 18 -13.17 3.96 2.45
C GLY A 18 -14.42 3.09 2.42
N THR A 19 -15.50 3.68 1.92
CA THR A 19 -16.80 3.02 1.85
C THR A 19 -17.06 2.59 0.42
N LEU A 20 -17.46 1.35 0.21
CA LEU A 20 -17.80 0.89 -1.13
C LEU A 20 -19.12 1.56 -1.54
N SER A 21 -19.09 2.41 -2.56
CA SER A 21 -20.30 3.11 -2.99
C SER A 21 -21.22 2.16 -3.75
N ARG A 22 -20.64 1.39 -4.68
CA ARG A 22 -21.39 0.57 -5.62
C ARG A 22 -20.53 -0.54 -6.23
N TRP A 23 -21.11 -1.74 -6.34
CA TRP A 23 -20.58 -2.80 -7.20
C TRP A 23 -21.15 -2.68 -8.62
N ILE A 24 -20.27 -2.68 -9.62
CA ILE A 24 -20.66 -2.79 -11.04
C ILE A 24 -20.69 -4.28 -11.43
N LYS A 25 -19.80 -5.07 -10.82
CA LYS A 25 -19.63 -6.52 -11.03
C LYS A 25 -20.00 -7.31 -9.76
N LYS A 26 -20.57 -8.51 -9.93
CA LYS A 26 -21.00 -9.38 -8.81
C LYS A 26 -20.09 -10.61 -8.66
N ALA A 27 -20.13 -11.26 -7.50
CA ALA A 27 -19.43 -12.52 -7.30
C ALA A 27 -19.93 -13.56 -8.33
N GLY A 28 -19.01 -14.14 -9.08
CA GLY A 28 -19.23 -15.04 -10.20
C GLY A 28 -19.25 -14.38 -11.58
N GLU A 29 -19.15 -13.05 -11.68
CA GLU A 29 -19.08 -12.37 -12.99
C GLU A 29 -17.67 -12.40 -13.58
N GLU A 30 -17.62 -12.54 -14.91
CA GLU A 30 -16.39 -12.35 -15.69
C GLU A 30 -16.05 -10.85 -15.80
N ILE A 31 -14.78 -10.54 -15.59
CA ILE A 31 -14.20 -9.20 -15.58
C ILE A 31 -12.94 -9.18 -16.44
N LYS A 32 -12.78 -8.12 -17.21
CA LYS A 32 -11.61 -7.91 -18.08
C LYS A 32 -10.59 -7.01 -17.40
N ARG A 33 -9.31 -7.16 -17.75
CA ARG A 33 -8.26 -6.21 -17.34
C ARG A 33 -8.63 -4.81 -17.84
N ASP A 34 -8.35 -3.79 -17.04
CA ASP A 34 -8.70 -2.39 -17.32
C ASP A 34 -10.21 -2.09 -17.28
N GLU A 35 -11.05 -3.02 -16.79
CA GLU A 35 -12.49 -2.80 -16.64
C GLU A 35 -12.83 -2.39 -15.20
N PRO A 36 -13.63 -1.33 -14.98
CA PRO A 36 -14.04 -0.91 -13.64
C PRO A 36 -14.97 -1.94 -13.00
N ILE A 37 -14.60 -2.40 -11.79
CA ILE A 37 -15.31 -3.47 -11.09
C ILE A 37 -16.23 -2.95 -9.99
N PHE A 38 -15.80 -1.90 -9.28
CA PHE A 38 -16.58 -1.23 -8.24
C PHE A 38 -16.06 0.20 -8.00
N GLU A 39 -16.91 1.01 -7.38
CA GLU A 39 -16.60 2.38 -6.97
C GLU A 39 -16.52 2.47 -5.44
N ILE A 40 -15.50 3.17 -4.94
CA ILE A 40 -15.35 3.50 -3.53
C ILE A 40 -15.50 5.01 -3.32
N SER A 41 -16.21 5.39 -2.27
CA SER A 41 -16.33 6.77 -1.81
C SER A 41 -15.57 6.90 -0.49
N THR A 42 -14.62 7.82 -0.46
CA THR A 42 -13.93 8.22 0.77
C THR A 42 -14.42 9.60 1.22
N ASP A 43 -14.07 10.00 2.44
CA ASP A 43 -14.47 11.29 3.05
C ASP A 43 -14.23 12.51 2.15
N LYS A 44 -13.23 12.46 1.25
CA LYS A 44 -12.89 13.57 0.36
C LYS A 44 -13.02 13.31 -1.14
N VAL A 45 -12.85 12.07 -1.61
CA VAL A 45 -12.77 11.77 -3.05
C VAL A 45 -13.35 10.39 -3.35
N ASP A 46 -14.16 10.32 -4.39
CA ASP A 46 -14.60 9.09 -5.06
C ASP A 46 -13.51 8.54 -6.00
N ALA A 47 -13.30 7.23 -5.94
CA ALA A 47 -12.34 6.53 -6.79
C ALA A 47 -12.92 5.23 -7.32
N GLU A 48 -12.72 4.99 -8.60
CA GLU A 48 -13.04 3.70 -9.23
C GLU A 48 -11.86 2.74 -9.08
N ILE A 49 -12.15 1.48 -8.75
CA ILE A 49 -11.15 0.42 -8.73
C ILE A 49 -11.26 -0.35 -10.05
N PRO A 50 -10.28 -0.21 -10.96
CA PRO A 50 -10.21 -1.03 -12.16
C PRO A 50 -9.69 -2.43 -11.82
N ALA A 51 -10.10 -3.43 -12.60
CA ALA A 51 -9.59 -4.79 -12.45
C ALA A 51 -8.08 -4.83 -12.79
N PRO A 52 -7.20 -5.23 -11.85
CA PRO A 52 -5.78 -5.37 -12.13
C PRO A 52 -5.51 -6.51 -13.13
N VAL A 53 -6.45 -7.44 -13.26
CA VAL A 53 -6.36 -8.65 -14.08
C VAL A 53 -7.69 -9.02 -14.70
N ALA A 54 -7.65 -9.70 -15.85
CA ALA A 54 -8.83 -10.36 -16.41
C ALA A 54 -9.07 -11.67 -15.65
N GLY A 55 -10.31 -11.94 -15.25
CA GLY A 55 -10.67 -13.12 -14.47
C GLY A 55 -12.16 -13.16 -14.14
N THR A 56 -12.51 -13.88 -13.09
CA THR A 56 -13.88 -13.99 -12.56
C THR A 56 -13.86 -13.57 -11.10
N LEU A 57 -14.82 -12.75 -10.66
CA LEU A 57 -14.89 -12.38 -9.24
C LEU A 57 -15.25 -13.62 -8.42
N ALA A 58 -14.33 -14.15 -7.62
CA ALA A 58 -14.53 -15.39 -6.87
C ALA A 58 -15.48 -15.17 -5.68
N GLU A 59 -15.18 -14.15 -4.88
CA GLU A 59 -15.89 -13.87 -3.64
C GLU A 59 -15.76 -12.38 -3.30
N ILE A 60 -16.87 -11.79 -2.84
CA ILE A 60 -16.92 -10.42 -2.32
C ILE A 60 -16.95 -10.54 -0.79
N LEU A 61 -15.94 -10.00 -0.11
CA LEU A 61 -15.91 -9.95 1.35
C LEU A 61 -16.63 -8.71 1.87
N VAL A 62 -16.74 -7.66 1.04
CA VAL A 62 -17.21 -6.33 1.41
C VAL A 62 -18.33 -5.89 0.49
N GLN A 63 -19.52 -5.68 1.05
CA GLN A 63 -20.70 -5.32 0.26
C GLN A 63 -20.75 -3.82 -0.10
N GLU A 64 -21.61 -3.46 -1.06
CA GLU A 64 -21.93 -2.06 -1.31
C GLU A 64 -22.54 -1.39 -0.08
N GLY A 65 -22.05 -0.20 0.23
CA GLY A 65 -22.36 0.57 1.43
C GLY A 65 -21.50 0.24 2.64
N GLU A 66 -20.57 -0.71 2.55
CA GLU A 66 -19.74 -1.11 3.70
C GLU A 66 -18.41 -0.35 3.74
N THR A 67 -18.00 0.03 4.95
CA THR A 67 -16.77 0.78 5.22
C THR A 67 -15.64 -0.16 5.60
N VAL A 68 -14.48 0.01 4.95
CA VAL A 68 -13.31 -0.86 5.11
C VAL A 68 -12.03 -0.06 5.23
N ALA A 69 -11.07 -0.59 5.98
CA ALA A 69 -9.77 0.04 6.15
C ALA A 69 -8.87 -0.15 4.91
N VAL A 70 -7.97 0.80 4.65
CA VAL A 70 -6.89 0.65 3.65
C VAL A 70 -6.07 -0.61 3.94
N GLN A 71 -5.51 -1.23 2.91
CA GLN A 71 -4.74 -2.47 3.01
C GLN A 71 -5.56 -3.71 3.44
N THR A 72 -6.89 -3.60 3.54
CA THR A 72 -7.79 -4.72 3.79
C THR A 72 -8.20 -5.39 2.48
N VAL A 73 -8.37 -6.72 2.51
CA VAL A 73 -8.89 -7.49 1.37
C VAL A 73 -10.38 -7.22 1.22
N VAL A 74 -10.79 -6.65 0.09
CA VAL A 74 -12.20 -6.31 -0.20
C VAL A 74 -12.91 -7.39 -1.02
N ALA A 75 -12.19 -8.03 -1.93
CA ALA A 75 -12.70 -9.13 -2.76
C ALA A 75 -11.56 -10.01 -3.28
N ARG A 76 -11.91 -11.18 -3.81
CA ARG A 76 -10.97 -12.08 -4.51
C ARG A 76 -11.39 -12.26 -5.95
N ILE A 77 -10.42 -12.10 -6.86
CA ILE A 77 -10.58 -12.37 -8.29
C ILE A 77 -9.86 -13.68 -8.62
N GLU A 78 -10.53 -14.63 -9.26
CA GLU A 78 -9.91 -15.83 -9.81
C GLU A 78 -9.49 -15.57 -11.26
N THR A 79 -8.20 -15.70 -11.56
CA THR A 79 -7.66 -15.53 -12.92
C THR A 79 -6.87 -16.77 -13.32
N GLU A 80 -6.84 -17.04 -14.63
CA GLU A 80 -6.13 -18.19 -15.20
C GLU A 80 -4.61 -17.97 -15.25
N VAL A 81 -4.12 -16.75 -15.03
CA VAL A 81 -2.69 -16.42 -15.08
C VAL A 81 -2.25 -15.71 -13.81
N GLY A 82 -1.29 -16.30 -13.10
CA GLY A 82 -0.74 -15.86 -11.82
C GLY A 82 -0.24 -14.41 -11.82
N ALA A 83 -1.13 -13.48 -11.55
CA ALA A 83 -0.79 -12.10 -11.27
C ALA A 83 -0.41 -12.00 -9.80
N THR A 84 0.89 -12.08 -9.58
CA THR A 84 1.54 -11.60 -8.36
C THR A 84 1.12 -10.15 -8.15
N VAL A 85 0.16 -9.90 -7.24
CA VAL A 85 0.10 -8.61 -6.56
C VAL A 85 1.48 -8.42 -5.92
N PRO A 86 2.25 -7.37 -6.25
CA PRO A 86 3.41 -7.03 -5.46
C PRO A 86 2.86 -6.56 -4.11
N ALA A 87 2.68 -7.51 -3.20
CA ALA A 87 2.68 -7.21 -1.78
C ALA A 87 3.94 -6.38 -1.59
N ALA A 88 3.74 -5.11 -1.22
CA ALA A 88 4.80 -4.18 -0.95
C ALA A 88 5.73 -4.83 0.07
N ALA A 89 6.77 -5.49 -0.42
CA ALA A 89 7.98 -5.70 0.33
C ALA A 89 8.47 -4.28 0.54
N GLN A 90 8.17 -3.73 1.71
CA GLN A 90 9.05 -2.76 2.32
C GLN A 90 10.31 -3.56 2.71
N PRO A 91 11.43 -3.46 1.98
CA PRO A 91 12.70 -3.54 2.67
C PRO A 91 12.77 -2.27 3.50
N VAL A 92 12.43 -2.43 4.79
CA VAL A 92 12.75 -1.46 5.84
C VAL A 92 14.20 -1.01 5.65
N PRO A 93 14.49 0.30 5.60
CA PRO A 93 15.84 0.78 5.38
C PRO A 93 16.72 0.49 6.59
N GLU A 94 17.93 0.01 6.29
CA GLU A 94 19.17 0.21 7.04
C GLU A 94 19.34 -0.54 8.39
N PRO A 95 20.49 -1.21 8.54
CA PRO A 95 21.38 -0.79 9.60
C PRO A 95 22.73 -0.37 9.04
N ALA A 96 23.07 0.87 9.39
CA ALA A 96 24.34 1.52 9.25
C ALA A 96 25.51 0.55 9.42
N THR A 97 26.26 0.33 8.34
CA THR A 97 27.60 -0.23 8.42
C THR A 97 28.50 0.84 9.03
N ALA A 98 28.55 0.83 10.37
CA ALA A 98 29.55 1.53 11.16
C ALA A 98 30.95 1.08 10.69
N THR A 99 31.58 1.90 9.87
CA THR A 99 32.98 1.75 9.52
C THR A 99 33.79 2.60 10.50
N ALA A 100 34.43 1.94 11.45
CA ALA A 100 35.51 2.50 12.28
C ALA A 100 36.86 2.01 11.73
N PRO A 101 38.01 2.50 12.24
CA PRO A 101 38.73 3.78 11.99
C PRO A 101 40.09 3.44 11.31
N PRO A 102 41.27 4.10 11.47
CA PRO A 102 41.75 5.43 11.96
C PRO A 102 42.64 6.12 10.84
N PRO A 103 43.62 7.07 11.01
CA PRO A 103 44.31 7.57 12.21
C PRO A 103 44.61 9.09 12.33
N VAL A 104 44.87 9.47 13.59
CA VAL A 104 45.91 10.39 14.09
C VAL A 104 46.10 11.73 13.36
N VAL A 105 45.83 12.84 14.07
CA VAL A 105 46.85 13.88 14.34
C VAL A 105 46.58 14.53 15.70
N ILE A 106 47.50 14.33 16.64
CA ILE A 106 47.77 15.25 17.76
C ILE A 106 48.82 16.24 17.23
N PRO A 107 48.73 17.56 17.48
CA PRO A 107 49.35 18.12 18.69
C PRO A 107 48.53 19.29 19.28
N ALA A 108 48.27 19.28 20.59
CA ALA A 108 48.99 20.05 21.62
C ALA A 108 48.24 21.33 22.05
N PRO A 109 48.17 21.61 23.36
CA PRO A 109 47.26 22.60 23.93
C PRO A 109 47.91 23.99 24.00
N VAL A 110 47.12 25.04 23.75
CA VAL A 110 47.42 26.37 24.28
C VAL A 110 46.24 26.81 25.13
N ALA A 111 46.47 26.74 26.43
CA ALA A 111 45.65 27.33 27.46
C ALA A 111 45.80 28.86 27.44
N ALA A 112 44.67 29.57 27.58
CA ALA A 112 44.52 30.87 28.25
C ALA A 112 43.01 31.18 28.25
N ALA A 113 42.30 31.07 29.39
CA ALA A 113 42.00 32.20 30.30
C ALA A 113 41.32 33.37 29.53
N ALA A 114 40.13 33.87 29.85
CA ALA A 114 39.46 34.10 31.13
C ALA A 114 37.99 34.56 30.84
N PRO A 115 37.15 34.83 31.87
CA PRO A 115 35.69 34.87 31.80
C PRO A 115 35.06 36.28 31.63
N MET A 116 33.73 36.28 31.50
CA MET A 116 32.73 37.35 31.77
C MET A 116 32.59 38.53 30.80
N ALA A 117 31.37 38.65 30.27
CA ALA A 117 30.60 39.89 30.22
C ALA A 117 29.10 39.56 30.29
#